data_AF-A0A531JNQ9-F1
#
_entry.id   AF-A0A531JNQ9-F1
#
_cell.length_a   1.000
_cell.length_b   1.000
_cell.length_c   1.000
_cell.angle_alpha   90.00
_cell.angle_beta   90.00
_cell.angle_gamma   90.00
#
_symmetry.space_group_name_H-M   'P 1'
#
loop_
_entity.id
_entity.type
_entity.pdbx_description
1 polymer ?
#
loop_
_entity_poly.entity_id
_entity_poly.type
_entity_poly.pdbx_seq_one_letter_code
_entity_poly.pdbx_strand_id
1 'polypeptide(L)'
;AELDTALRLAPGSAEILTFYAGWAASFGEPERGAELVDRVIRLDPNYPMWTSGPFSYAYYMVGRYDDALKMLEGLTPDNYNQWRWMVRSGSLAGAGRMEEAQASVKEALKRHPEMTVEG
;
A
#
# COMPACT_ATOMS: atom_id res chain seq x y z
N ALA A 1 -12.34 -18.65 -4.56
CA ALA A 1 -12.26 -20.05 -5.04
C ALA A 1 -10.81 -20.56 -5.14
N GLU A 2 -9.95 -20.01 -6.01
CA GLU A 2 -8.55 -20.46 -6.11
C GLU A 2 -7.70 -20.04 -4.91
N LEU A 3 -7.84 -18.80 -4.42
CA LEU A 3 -7.19 -18.38 -3.17
C LEU A 3 -7.62 -19.25 -1.99
N ASP A 4 -8.92 -19.48 -1.79
CA ASP A 4 -9.40 -20.26 -0.64
C ASP A 4 -8.85 -21.70 -0.68
N THR A 5 -8.67 -22.24 -1.88
CA THR A 5 -8.01 -23.53 -2.09
C THR A 5 -6.52 -23.46 -1.76
N ALA A 6 -5.82 -22.42 -2.24
CA ALA A 6 -4.40 -22.20 -1.94
C ALA A 6 -4.16 -21.99 -0.43
N LEU A 7 -5.02 -21.22 0.25
CA LEU A 7 -5.00 -21.01 1.70
C LEU A 7 -5.38 -22.26 2.48
N ARG A 8 -6.22 -23.14 1.94
CA ARG A 8 -6.50 -24.44 2.56
C ARG A 8 -5.28 -25.37 2.49
N LEU A 9 -4.53 -25.32 1.38
CA LEU A 9 -3.36 -26.18 1.16
C LEU A 9 -2.11 -25.65 1.86
N ALA A 10 -1.95 -24.33 1.95
CA ALA A 10 -0.82 -23.66 2.58
C ALA A 10 -1.26 -22.37 3.33
N PRO A 11 -1.98 -22.50 4.46
CA PRO A 11 -2.52 -21.36 5.19
C PRO A 11 -1.44 -20.40 5.74
N GLY A 12 -0.19 -20.84 5.83
CA GLY A 12 0.93 -20.04 6.31
C GLY A 12 1.79 -19.44 5.20
N SER A 13 1.45 -19.60 3.92
CA SER A 13 2.30 -19.08 2.84
C SER A 13 2.18 -17.56 2.71
N ALA A 14 3.13 -16.84 3.31
CA ALA A 14 3.27 -15.39 3.21
C ALA A 14 3.35 -14.93 1.74
N GLU A 15 3.95 -15.73 0.86
CA GLU A 15 4.07 -15.44 -0.56
C GLU A 15 2.69 -15.40 -1.27
N ILE A 16 1.86 -16.43 -1.09
CA ILE A 16 0.52 -16.49 -1.69
C ILE A 16 -0.36 -15.34 -1.16
N LEU A 17 -0.29 -15.09 0.14
CA LEU A 17 -1.01 -14.00 0.78
C LEU A 17 -0.56 -12.62 0.26
N THR A 18 0.73 -12.44 0.03
CA THR A 18 1.31 -11.20 -0.51
C THR A 18 0.78 -10.91 -1.92
N PHE A 19 0.82 -11.91 -2.81
CA PHE A 19 0.29 -11.74 -4.16
C PHE A 19 -1.20 -11.37 -4.11
N TYR A 20 -1.99 -12.09 -3.33
CA TYR A 20 -3.42 -11.83 -3.28
C TYR A 20 -3.78 -10.50 -2.63
N ALA A 21 -3.06 -10.06 -1.59
CA ALA A 21 -3.34 -8.78 -0.93
C ALA A 21 -3.31 -7.59 -1.90
N GLY A 22 -2.33 -7.56 -2.82
CA GLY A 22 -2.27 -6.54 -3.87
C GLY A 22 -3.41 -6.63 -4.89
N TRP A 23 -3.83 -7.85 -5.24
CA TRP A 23 -4.96 -8.08 -6.14
C TRP A 23 -6.28 -7.67 -5.48
N ALA A 24 -6.58 -8.14 -4.27
CA ALA A 24 -7.82 -7.84 -3.56
C ALA A 24 -8.09 -6.33 -3.42
N ALA A 25 -7.05 -5.55 -3.12
CA ALA A 25 -7.14 -4.10 -3.07
C ALA A 25 -7.55 -3.47 -4.42
N SER A 26 -7.14 -4.08 -5.53
CA SER A 26 -7.42 -3.60 -6.89
C SER A 26 -8.76 -4.11 -7.46
N PHE A 27 -9.28 -5.24 -6.97
CA PHE A 27 -10.49 -5.91 -7.51
C PHE A 27 -11.76 -5.69 -6.69
N GLY A 28 -11.79 -4.68 -5.82
CA GLY A 28 -12.99 -4.29 -5.07
C GLY A 28 -13.22 -5.06 -3.76
N GLU A 29 -12.18 -5.72 -3.24
CA GLU A 29 -12.18 -6.32 -1.89
C GLU A 29 -11.09 -5.69 -1.00
N PRO A 30 -11.08 -4.34 -0.81
CA PRO A 30 -9.99 -3.66 -0.13
C PRO A 30 -9.86 -4.04 1.34
N GLU A 31 -10.96 -4.26 2.07
CA GLU A 31 -10.96 -4.72 3.47
C GLU A 31 -10.24 -6.05 3.62
N ARG A 32 -10.59 -7.02 2.76
CA ARG A 32 -9.93 -8.33 2.76
C ARG A 32 -8.46 -8.22 2.34
N GLY A 33 -8.14 -7.32 1.41
CA GLY A 33 -6.76 -7.00 1.07
C GLY A 33 -5.94 -6.60 2.30
N ALA A 34 -6.42 -5.62 3.07
CA ALA A 34 -5.75 -5.15 4.28
C ALA A 34 -5.60 -6.25 5.37
N GLU A 35 -6.65 -7.06 5.60
CA GLU A 35 -6.58 -8.19 6.54
C GLU A 35 -5.50 -9.22 6.16
N LEU A 36 -5.33 -9.46 4.86
CA LEU A 36 -4.30 -10.37 4.36
C LEU A 36 -2.91 -9.76 4.51
N VAL A 37 -2.75 -8.45 4.33
CA VAL A 37 -1.50 -7.76 4.67
C VAL A 37 -1.16 -7.95 6.15
N ASP A 38 -2.11 -7.70 7.06
CA ASP A 38 -1.88 -7.91 8.51
C ASP A 38 -1.45 -9.36 8.82
N ARG A 39 -1.98 -10.33 8.08
CA ARG A 39 -1.60 -11.73 8.21
C ARG A 39 -0.19 -11.99 7.67
N VAL A 40 0.19 -11.42 6.52
CA VAL A 40 1.55 -11.54 5.99
C VAL A 40 2.55 -11.00 7.00
N ILE A 41 2.34 -9.78 7.50
CA ILE A 41 3.27 -9.11 8.44
C ILE A 41 3.47 -9.93 9.72
N ARG A 42 2.40 -10.58 10.22
CA ARG A 42 2.49 -11.47 11.40
C ARG A 42 3.25 -12.77 11.13
N LEU A 43 3.11 -13.33 9.93
CA LEU A 43 3.74 -14.60 9.55
C LEU A 43 5.22 -14.41 9.17
N ASP A 44 5.51 -13.31 8.49
CA ASP A 44 6.85 -12.95 8.03
C ASP A 44 7.09 -11.46 8.27
N PRO A 45 7.70 -11.08 9.41
CA PRO A 45 8.10 -9.70 9.68
C PRO A 45 9.16 -9.17 8.71
N ASN A 46 9.84 -10.05 7.96
CA ASN A 46 10.89 -9.73 7.00
C ASN A 46 10.37 -9.86 5.55
N TYR A 47 9.10 -9.55 5.33
CA TYR A 47 8.50 -9.57 4.00
C TYR A 47 9.31 -8.73 3.00
N PRO A 48 9.38 -9.12 1.72
CA PRO A 48 10.24 -8.45 0.75
C PRO A 48 9.89 -6.96 0.55
N MET A 49 10.89 -6.10 0.36
CA MET A 49 10.71 -4.66 0.12
C MET A 49 9.73 -4.33 -1.03
N TRP A 50 9.65 -5.19 -2.05
CA TRP A 50 8.75 -4.96 -3.19
C TRP A 50 7.26 -4.94 -2.79
N THR A 51 6.88 -5.53 -1.65
CA THR A 51 5.50 -5.59 -1.17
C THR A 51 5.01 -4.26 -0.56
N SER A 52 5.92 -3.36 -0.18
CA SER A 52 5.58 -2.03 0.38
C SER A 52 4.62 -1.22 -0.49
N GLY A 53 4.70 -1.36 -1.81
CA GLY A 53 3.76 -0.71 -2.73
C GLY A 53 2.35 -1.29 -2.59
N PRO A 54 2.12 -2.56 -2.97
CA PRO A 54 0.82 -3.21 -2.82
C PRO A 54 0.20 -3.09 -1.42
N PHE A 55 1.01 -3.23 -0.36
CA PHE A 55 0.53 -3.16 1.02
C PHE A 55 0.09 -1.75 1.42
N SER A 56 0.86 -0.72 1.04
CA SER A 56 0.46 0.66 1.33
C SER A 56 -0.87 1.02 0.67
N TYR A 57 -1.13 0.52 -0.54
CA TYR A 57 -2.42 0.74 -1.18
C TYR A 57 -3.57 -0.04 -0.59
N ALA A 58 -3.36 -1.30 -0.22
CA ALA A 58 -4.39 -2.08 0.46
C ALA A 58 -4.87 -1.34 1.72
N TYR A 59 -3.96 -0.79 2.51
CA TYR A 59 -4.30 0.03 3.67
C TYR A 59 -4.94 1.38 3.32
N TYR A 60 -4.42 2.07 2.30
CA TYR A 60 -4.98 3.34 1.83
C TYR A 60 -6.44 3.21 1.39
N MET A 61 -6.77 2.16 0.64
CA MET A 61 -8.12 1.91 0.12
C MET A 61 -9.16 1.70 1.22
N VAL A 62 -8.75 1.29 2.41
CA VAL A 62 -9.63 1.08 3.58
C VAL A 62 -9.52 2.18 4.63
N GLY A 63 -8.84 3.29 4.32
CA GLY A 63 -8.67 4.42 5.23
C GLY A 63 -7.69 4.20 6.38
N ARG A 64 -6.90 3.11 6.35
CA ARG A 64 -5.83 2.86 7.33
C ARG A 64 -4.56 3.62 6.94
N TYR A 65 -4.66 4.95 6.97
CA TYR A 65 -3.66 5.83 6.40
C TYR A 65 -2.29 5.76 7.09
N ASP A 66 -2.24 5.63 8.42
CA ASP A 66 -0.97 5.48 9.14
C ASP A 66 -0.25 4.16 8.80
N ASP A 67 -1.01 3.06 8.64
CA ASP A 67 -0.44 1.79 8.20
C ASP A 67 0.08 1.87 6.76
N ALA A 68 -0.65 2.58 5.89
CA ALA A 68 -0.19 2.87 4.53
C ALA A 68 1.14 3.64 4.53
N LEU A 69 1.24 4.68 5.36
CA LEU A 69 2.47 5.47 5.52
C LEU A 69 3.63 4.63 6.07
N LYS A 70 3.37 3.77 7.05
CA LYS A 70 4.38 2.86 7.61
C LYS A 70 4.96 1.91 6.56
N MET A 71 4.15 1.41 5.64
CA MET A 71 4.66 0.58 4.53
C MET A 71 5.60 1.36 3.60
N LEU A 72 5.38 2.68 3.49
CA LEU A 72 6.17 3.58 2.65
C LEU A 72 7.43 4.13 3.34
N GLU A 73 7.54 4.07 4.68
CA GLU A 73 8.72 4.50 5.45
C GLU A 73 9.98 3.68 5.14
N GLY A 74 9.80 2.40 4.76
CA GLY A 74 10.90 1.53 4.33
C GLY A 74 11.44 1.82 2.93
N LEU A 75 10.88 2.79 2.21
CA LEU A 75 11.24 3.17 0.85
C LEU A 75 11.79 4.60 0.83
N THR A 76 12.69 4.89 -0.11
CA THR A 76 13.10 6.28 -0.38
C THR A 76 12.23 6.88 -1.49
N PRO A 77 12.11 8.22 -1.56
CA PRO A 77 11.47 8.90 -2.68
C PRO A 77 11.96 8.48 -4.07
N ASP A 78 13.18 7.97 -4.19
CA ASP A 78 13.74 7.50 -5.46
C ASP A 78 13.16 6.15 -5.88
N ASN A 79 12.53 5.41 -4.96
CA ASN A 79 11.76 4.22 -5.25
C ASN A 79 10.30 4.53 -5.63
N TYR A 80 9.86 5.79 -5.61
CA TYR A 80 8.46 6.12 -5.81
C TYR A 80 8.14 6.26 -7.29
N ASN A 81 7.11 5.57 -7.74
CA ASN A 81 6.40 5.92 -8.97
C ASN A 81 5.26 6.88 -8.64
N GLN A 82 4.58 7.39 -9.67
CA GLN A 82 3.46 8.33 -9.56
C GLN A 82 2.39 7.84 -8.56
N TRP A 83 2.10 6.55 -8.58
CA TRP A 83 1.10 5.95 -7.70
C TRP A 83 1.54 5.93 -6.23
N ARG A 84 2.81 5.66 -5.92
CA ARG A 84 3.34 5.72 -4.54
C ARG A 84 3.28 7.15 -4.01
N TRP A 85 3.54 8.14 -4.86
CA TRP A 85 3.35 9.56 -4.53
C TRP A 85 1.90 9.90 -4.21
N MET A 86 0.96 9.38 -4.99
CA MET A 86 -0.48 9.53 -4.74
C MET A 86 -0.88 8.90 -3.40
N VAL A 87 -0.52 7.62 -3.15
CA VAL A 87 -0.84 6.92 -1.90
C VAL A 87 -0.23 7.65 -0.71
N ARG A 88 1.02 8.10 -0.80
CA ARG A 88 1.66 8.87 0.28
C ARG A 88 0.90 10.16 0.59
N SER A 89 0.64 10.95 -0.44
CA SER A 89 0.03 12.28 -0.29
C SER A 89 -1.42 12.16 0.22
N GLY A 90 -2.18 11.23 -0.35
CA GLY A 90 -3.54 10.93 0.08
C GLY A 90 -3.59 10.39 1.52
N SER A 91 -2.67 9.50 1.90
CA SER A 91 -2.61 8.98 3.27
C SER A 91 -2.25 10.07 4.29
N LEU A 92 -1.31 10.96 3.96
CA LEU A 92 -1.01 12.11 4.83
C LEU A 92 -2.23 13.01 5.02
N ALA A 93 -2.95 13.32 3.93
CA ALA A 93 -4.17 14.12 4.01
C ALA A 93 -5.27 13.42 4.83
N GLY A 94 -5.49 12.13 4.58
CA GLY A 94 -6.47 11.31 5.30
C GLY A 94 -6.16 11.15 6.80
N ALA A 95 -4.88 11.15 7.17
CA ALA A 95 -4.41 11.18 8.57
C ALA A 95 -4.46 12.59 9.20
N GLY A 96 -4.95 13.61 8.49
CA GLY A 96 -5.03 15.00 8.97
C GLY A 96 -3.70 15.76 8.96
N ARG A 97 -2.64 15.22 8.35
CA ARG A 97 -1.30 15.79 8.28
C ARG A 97 -1.15 16.66 7.01
N MET A 98 -1.94 17.73 6.94
CA MET A 98 -2.14 18.51 5.71
C MET A 98 -0.86 19.19 5.21
N GLU A 99 -0.04 19.75 6.10
CA GLU A 99 1.21 20.41 5.74
C GLU A 99 2.18 19.43 5.06
N GLU A 100 2.27 18.21 5.60
CA GLU A 100 3.09 17.15 5.03
C GLU A 100 2.51 16.64 3.71
N ALA A 101 1.18 16.56 3.58
CA ALA A 101 0.52 16.18 2.34
C ALA A 101 0.87 17.16 1.22
N GLN A 102 0.79 18.47 1.49
CA GLN A 102 1.17 19.51 0.53
C GLN A 102 2.66 19.42 0.15
N ALA A 103 3.53 19.18 1.13
CA ALA A 103 4.96 18.98 0.85
C ALA A 103 5.21 17.74 -0.03
N SER A 104 4.48 16.64 0.24
CA SER A 104 4.54 15.41 -0.55
C SER A 104 4.08 15.63 -1.99
N VAL A 105 2.96 16.33 -2.21
CA VAL A 105 2.46 16.68 -3.55
C VAL A 105 3.46 17.55 -4.30
N LYS A 106 4.04 18.57 -3.64
CA LYS A 106 5.05 19.43 -4.27
C LYS A 106 6.27 18.64 -4.74
N GLU A 107 6.72 17.69 -3.92
CA GLU A 107 7.87 16.86 -4.28
C GLU A 107 7.52 15.83 -5.38
N ALA A 108 6.29 15.30 -5.37
CA ALA A 108 5.78 14.45 -6.43
C ALA A 108 5.79 15.19 -7.78
N LEU A 109 5.25 16.40 -7.84
CA LEU A 109 5.21 17.23 -9.06
C LEU A 109 6.60 17.62 -9.56
N LYS A 110 7.57 17.80 -8.64
CA LYS A 110 8.96 18.08 -9.02
C LYS A 110 9.61 16.88 -9.72
N ARG A 111 9.31 15.66 -9.28
CA ARG A 111 9.84 14.42 -9.87
C ARG A 111 9.05 13.93 -11.08
N HIS A 112 7.75 14.17 -11.07
CA HIS A 112 6.78 13.75 -12.08
C HIS A 112 5.90 14.94 -12.47
N PRO A 113 6.41 15.88 -13.29
CA PRO A 113 5.66 17.06 -13.71
C PRO A 113 4.37 16.75 -14.48
N GLU A 114 4.25 15.54 -15.01
CA GLU A 114 3.07 15.01 -15.69
C GLU A 114 1.93 14.63 -14.74
N MET A 115 2.20 14.47 -13.44
CA MET A 115 1.14 14.20 -12.48
C MET A 115 0.24 15.44 -12.38
N THR A 116 -1.02 15.32 -12.80
CA THR A 116 -2.00 16.40 -12.64
C THR A 116 -2.67 16.28 -11.28
N VAL A 117 -2.77 17.40 -10.57
CA VAL A 117 -3.66 17.54 -9.41
C VAL A 117 -5.02 17.97 -9.95
N GLU A 118 -5.70 17.10 -10.68
CA GLU A 118 -7.11 17.36 -10.96
C GLU A 118 -7.92 16.87 -9.77
N GLY A 119 -8.43 17.85 -9.01
CA GLY A 119 -9.48 17.69 -8.01
C GLY A 119 -10.81 18.18 -8.56
#